data_AF-A0A397S104-F1
#
_entry.id   AF-A0A397S104-F1
#
_cell.length_a   1.000
_cell.length_b   1.000
_cell.length_c   1.000
_cell.angle_alpha   90.00
_cell.angle_beta   90.00
_cell.angle_gamma   90.00
#
_symmetry.space_group_name_H-M   'P 1'
#
loop_
_entity.id
_entity.type
_entity.pdbx_description
1 polymer ?
#
loop_
_entity_poly.entity_id
_entity_poly.type
_entity_poly.pdbx_seq_one_letter_code
_entity_poly.pdbx_strand_id
1 'polypeptide(L)'
;MKGLYPKVLEELLIKRNLLKSCLAPLKDKKEELEKEISLAKARDGDNTDALKSEYSSVCFNVACLDTKQFALKVYINIFYGKAGNSGSPFFLRVLVSGVTSAGQRNIKLIADLIRRKGFGIKYRNTNLLYLICPEEYFQKYDEKYILEKISKEKYWEKMVEISMKTMSELQGEVNDFLRKDNRSSYLKMVYKGVLFPVVFTEKKKYYSIPHTSKPNFNNKLFI
;
A
#
# COMPACT_ATOMS: atom_id res chain seq x y z
N MET A 1 -26.68 18.82 -4.27
CA MET A 1 -25.64 19.73 -4.80
C MET A 1 -24.45 19.70 -3.83
N LYS A 2 -23.20 19.58 -4.31
CA LYS A 2 -22.00 19.60 -3.42
C LYS A 2 -21.62 21.04 -3.08
N GLY A 3 -21.22 21.31 -1.84
CA GLY A 3 -20.70 22.63 -1.43
C GLY A 3 -19.33 22.95 -2.06
N LEU A 4 -18.89 24.21 -1.96
CA LEU A 4 -17.62 24.67 -2.52
C LEU A 4 -16.41 23.90 -1.95
N TYR A 5 -16.37 23.72 -0.62
CA TYR A 5 -15.29 23.01 0.07
C TYR A 5 -15.06 21.58 -0.46
N PRO A 6 -16.07 20.68 -0.48
CA PRO A 6 -15.88 19.34 -1.04
C PRO A 6 -15.63 19.33 -2.56
N LYS A 7 -16.13 20.32 -3.32
CA LYS A 7 -15.86 20.44 -4.76
C LYS A 7 -14.37 20.69 -5.03
N VAL A 8 -13.75 21.64 -4.31
CA VAL A 8 -12.32 21.93 -4.43
C VAL A 8 -11.48 20.71 -4.05
N LEU A 9 -11.84 20.02 -2.96
CA LEU A 9 -11.13 18.79 -2.55
C LEU A 9 -11.24 17.68 -3.58
N GLU A 10 -12.40 17.52 -4.22
CA GLU A 10 -12.61 16.55 -5.28
C GLU A 10 -11.75 16.85 -6.51
N GLU A 11 -11.68 18.11 -6.95
CA GLU A 11 -10.82 18.52 -8.07
C GLU A 11 -9.33 18.24 -7.79
N LEU A 12 -8.86 18.54 -6.57
CA LEU A 12 -7.49 18.24 -6.16
C LEU A 12 -7.24 16.73 -6.10
N LEU A 13 -8.20 15.95 -5.61
CA LEU A 13 -8.12 14.49 -5.56
C LEU A 13 -8.07 13.90 -6.97
N ILE A 14 -8.87 14.39 -7.91
CA ILE A 14 -8.85 13.97 -9.32
C ILE A 14 -7.48 14.25 -9.93
N LYS A 15 -6.96 15.48 -9.79
CA LYS A 15 -5.61 15.84 -10.26
C LYS A 15 -4.54 14.91 -9.70
N ARG A 16 -4.60 14.61 -8.40
CA ARG A 16 -3.67 13.69 -7.75
C ARG A 16 -3.80 12.25 -8.29
N ASN A 17 -5.02 11.78 -8.54
CA ASN A 17 -5.26 10.46 -9.08
C ASN A 17 -4.71 10.31 -10.51
N LEU A 18 -4.83 11.35 -11.35
CA LEU A 18 -4.22 11.39 -12.68
C LEU A 18 -2.69 11.25 -12.62
N LEU A 19 -2.03 11.96 -11.70
CA LEU A 19 -0.59 11.79 -11.51
C LEU A 19 -0.23 10.38 -11.07
N LYS A 20 -1.03 9.77 -10.19
CA LYS A 20 -0.80 8.39 -9.73
C LYS A 20 -1.02 7.36 -10.84
N SER A 21 -1.97 7.56 -11.74
CA SER A 21 -2.16 6.66 -12.89
C SER A 21 -0.99 6.73 -13.87
N CYS A 22 -0.40 7.90 -14.09
CA CYS A 22 0.82 8.03 -14.90
C CYS A 22 2.06 7.44 -14.20
N LEU A 23 2.09 7.47 -12.87
CA LEU A 23 3.23 7.00 -12.08
C LEU A 23 3.35 5.45 -12.05
N ALA A 24 2.23 4.73 -12.06
CA ALA A 24 2.21 3.27 -12.00
C ALA A 24 3.04 2.60 -13.12
N PRO A 25 2.78 2.84 -14.43
CA PRO A 25 3.54 2.19 -15.50
C PRO A 25 5.01 2.58 -15.50
N LEU A 26 5.37 3.80 -15.06
CA LEU A 26 6.76 4.21 -14.95
C LEU A 26 7.51 3.50 -13.83
N LYS A 27 6.84 3.12 -12.74
CA LYS A 27 7.44 2.30 -11.67
C LYS A 27 7.69 0.88 -12.16
N ASP A 28 6.77 0.32 -12.94
CA ASP A 28 6.93 -1.01 -13.53
C ASP A 28 8.10 -1.02 -14.53
N LYS A 29 8.14 -0.03 -15.44
CA LYS A 29 9.25 0.16 -16.37
C LYS A 29 10.59 0.37 -15.67
N LYS A 30 10.61 1.11 -14.55
CA LYS A 30 11.81 1.28 -13.74
C LYS A 30 12.31 -0.07 -13.20
N GLU A 31 11.43 -0.89 -12.63
CA GLU A 31 11.79 -2.21 -12.08
C GLU A 31 12.27 -3.18 -13.17
N GLU A 32 11.72 -3.09 -14.38
CA GLU A 32 12.17 -3.86 -15.55
C GLU A 32 13.59 -3.46 -15.97
N LEU A 33 13.85 -2.16 -16.16
CA LEU A 33 15.18 -1.64 -16.49
C LEU A 33 16.23 -1.98 -15.42
N GLU A 34 15.87 -1.95 -14.14
CA GLU A 34 16.77 -2.38 -13.05
C GLU A 34 17.23 -3.83 -13.23
N LYS A 35 16.32 -4.74 -13.62
CA LYS A 35 16.63 -6.15 -13.87
C LYS A 35 17.52 -6.32 -15.08
N GLU A 36 17.21 -5.62 -16.18
CA GLU A 36 18.01 -5.67 -17.40
C GLU A 36 19.44 -5.18 -17.17
N ILE A 37 19.61 -4.08 -16.44
CA ILE A 37 20.92 -3.55 -16.06
C ILE A 37 21.68 -4.56 -15.20
N SER A 38 21.03 -5.21 -14.23
CA SER A 38 21.65 -6.27 -13.42
C SER A 38 22.10 -7.47 -14.26
N LEU A 39 21.30 -7.89 -15.24
CA LEU A 39 21.64 -8.99 -16.14
C LEU A 39 22.77 -8.63 -17.09
N ALA A 40 22.77 -7.41 -17.64
CA ALA A 40 23.82 -6.94 -18.54
C ALA A 40 25.18 -6.84 -17.85
N LYS A 41 25.21 -6.36 -16.59
CA LYS A 41 26.44 -6.32 -15.77
C LYS A 41 27.02 -7.70 -15.49
N ALA A 42 26.18 -8.74 -15.39
CA ALA A 42 26.64 -10.11 -15.18
C ALA A 42 27.23 -10.76 -16.44
N ARG A 43 27.04 -10.15 -17.63
CA ARG A 43 27.44 -10.70 -18.94
C ARG A 43 28.68 -10.03 -19.56
N ASP A 44 29.34 -9.12 -18.84
CA ASP A 44 30.55 -8.40 -19.28
C ASP A 44 30.40 -7.65 -20.65
N GLY A 45 29.18 -7.18 -20.94
CA GLY A 45 28.84 -6.50 -22.19
C GLY A 45 29.05 -4.99 -22.12
N ASP A 46 30.10 -4.50 -22.78
CA ASP A 46 30.44 -3.08 -22.96
C ASP A 46 29.53 -2.42 -24.02
N ASN A 47 28.26 -2.15 -23.67
CA ASN A 47 27.44 -1.06 -24.24
C ASN A 47 26.14 -0.86 -23.42
N THR A 48 26.27 -0.48 -22.15
CA THR A 48 25.12 -0.29 -21.24
C THR A 48 24.66 1.17 -21.12
N ASP A 49 25.24 2.09 -21.89
CA ASP A 49 25.05 3.52 -21.69
C ASP A 49 23.68 4.02 -22.14
N ALA A 50 23.13 3.47 -23.23
CA ALA A 50 21.75 3.74 -23.65
C ALA A 50 20.74 3.29 -22.57
N LEU A 51 20.89 2.07 -22.03
CA LEU A 51 20.04 1.54 -20.96
C LEU A 51 20.15 2.37 -19.66
N LYS A 52 21.37 2.76 -19.27
CA LYS A 52 21.59 3.63 -18.10
C LYS A 52 20.98 5.02 -18.29
N SER A 53 21.05 5.58 -19.49
CA SER A 53 20.46 6.87 -19.84
C SER A 53 18.93 6.80 -19.77
N GLU A 54 18.32 5.77 -20.36
CA GLU A 54 16.88 5.55 -20.28
C GLU A 54 16.43 5.32 -18.83
N TYR A 55 17.14 4.49 -18.06
CA TYR A 55 16.87 4.27 -16.65
C TYR A 55 16.94 5.57 -15.83
N SER A 56 17.94 6.42 -16.10
CA SER A 56 18.08 7.73 -15.45
C SER A 56 16.91 8.66 -15.77
N SER A 57 16.47 8.71 -17.03
CA SER A 57 15.30 9.47 -17.47
C SER A 57 14.01 8.97 -16.80
N VAL A 58 13.80 7.65 -16.77
CA VAL A 58 12.64 7.04 -16.07
C VAL A 58 12.68 7.36 -14.58
N CYS A 59 13.85 7.26 -13.93
CA CYS A 59 14.01 7.62 -12.53
C CYS A 59 13.67 9.08 -12.24
N PHE A 60 14.12 9.99 -13.10
CA PHE A 60 13.79 11.41 -13.00
C PHE A 60 12.28 11.64 -13.11
N ASN A 61 11.62 11.03 -14.10
CA ASN A 61 10.18 11.15 -14.30
C ASN A 61 9.38 10.58 -13.12
N VAL A 62 9.78 9.41 -12.61
CA VAL A 62 9.21 8.80 -11.39
C VAL A 62 9.34 9.75 -10.21
N ALA A 63 10.54 10.29 -9.95
CA ALA A 63 10.78 11.20 -8.84
C ALA A 63 9.96 12.50 -8.96
N CYS A 64 9.89 13.08 -10.16
CA CYS A 64 9.13 14.29 -10.45
C CYS A 64 7.63 14.09 -10.21
N LEU A 65 7.03 13.03 -10.78
CA LEU A 65 5.62 12.73 -10.59
C LEU A 65 5.28 12.35 -9.14
N ASP A 66 6.16 11.60 -8.48
CA ASP A 66 5.95 11.20 -7.08
C ASP A 66 5.98 12.43 -6.15
N THR A 67 6.91 13.37 -6.40
CA THR A 67 6.96 14.65 -5.70
C THR A 67 5.67 15.45 -5.91
N LYS A 68 5.19 15.57 -7.15
CA LYS A 68 3.93 16.28 -7.47
C LYS A 68 2.72 15.65 -6.77
N GLN A 69 2.58 14.33 -6.78
CA GLN A 69 1.44 13.68 -6.10
C GLN A 69 1.52 13.82 -4.57
N PHE A 70 2.72 13.83 -3.99
CA PHE A 70 2.92 14.07 -2.56
C PHE A 70 2.63 15.52 -2.18
N ALA A 71 3.04 16.49 -2.99
CA ALA A 71 2.70 17.90 -2.78
C ALA A 71 1.17 18.09 -2.74
N LEU A 72 0.44 17.52 -3.72
CA LEU A 72 -1.03 17.54 -3.70
C LEU A 72 -1.62 16.81 -2.50
N LYS A 73 -1.04 15.68 -2.06
CA LYS A 73 -1.49 14.97 -0.85
C LYS A 73 -1.39 15.87 0.39
N VAL A 74 -0.24 16.53 0.57
CA VAL A 74 -0.01 17.45 1.69
C VAL A 74 -1.00 18.62 1.60
N TYR A 75 -1.16 19.21 0.42
CA TYR A 75 -2.08 20.32 0.20
C TYR A 75 -3.54 19.95 0.54
N ILE A 76 -4.02 18.80 0.07
CA ILE A 76 -5.36 18.27 0.43
C ILE A 76 -5.50 18.10 1.94
N ASN A 77 -4.48 17.55 2.61
CA ASN A 77 -4.51 17.36 4.07
C ASN A 77 -4.47 18.68 4.85
N ILE A 78 -3.90 19.75 4.29
CA ILE A 78 -3.90 21.08 4.89
C ILE A 78 -5.32 21.63 5.02
N PHE A 79 -6.23 21.38 4.06
CA PHE A 79 -7.63 21.82 4.17
C PHE A 79 -8.29 21.28 5.45
N TYR A 80 -8.07 20.00 5.75
CA TYR A 80 -8.53 19.37 6.98
C TYR A 80 -7.91 20.03 8.22
N GLY A 81 -6.58 20.24 8.20
CA GLY A 81 -5.88 20.89 9.31
C GLY A 81 -6.32 22.33 9.56
N LYS A 82 -6.55 23.11 8.49
CA LYS A 82 -7.01 24.50 8.58
C LYS A 82 -8.45 24.61 9.07
N ALA A 83 -9.32 23.66 8.72
CA ALA A 83 -10.66 23.59 9.31
C ALA A 83 -10.64 23.37 10.83
N GLY A 84 -9.52 22.86 11.39
CA GLY A 84 -9.34 22.69 12.83
C GLY A 84 -8.63 23.85 13.52
N ASN A 85 -8.15 24.83 12.77
CA ASN A 85 -7.42 25.98 13.29
C ASN A 85 -8.38 27.16 13.48
N SER A 86 -8.55 27.62 14.73
CA SER A 86 -9.46 28.72 15.08
C SER A 86 -9.12 30.06 14.43
N GLY A 87 -7.87 30.27 14.00
CA GLY A 87 -7.45 31.45 13.24
C GLY A 87 -7.68 31.35 11.74
N SER A 88 -8.25 30.25 11.23
CA SER A 88 -8.57 30.11 9.81
C SER A 88 -9.95 30.66 9.48
N PRO A 89 -10.13 31.35 8.33
CA PRO A 89 -11.46 31.75 7.86
C PRO A 89 -12.36 30.55 7.51
N PHE A 90 -11.80 29.34 7.43
CA PHE A 90 -12.53 28.10 7.18
C PHE A 90 -12.65 27.22 8.43
N PHE A 91 -12.48 27.80 9.63
CA PHE A 91 -12.57 27.04 10.88
C PHE A 91 -13.96 26.42 11.06
N LEU A 92 -13.99 25.10 11.19
CA LEU A 92 -15.20 24.31 11.42
C LEU A 92 -14.86 23.06 12.23
N ARG A 93 -14.86 23.21 13.57
CA ARG A 93 -14.52 22.13 14.51
C ARG A 93 -15.39 20.88 14.34
N VAL A 94 -16.68 21.07 14.05
CA VAL A 94 -17.64 19.96 13.84
C VAL A 94 -17.24 19.11 12.65
N LEU A 95 -16.77 19.72 11.55
CA LEU A 95 -16.28 19.00 10.37
C LEU A 95 -15.06 18.14 10.72
N VAL A 96 -14.06 18.71 11.39
CA VAL A 96 -12.84 18.01 11.80
C VAL A 96 -13.15 16.83 12.73
N SER A 97 -14.05 17.06 13.69
CA SER A 97 -14.50 16.04 14.64
C SER A 97 -15.27 14.93 13.93
N GLY A 98 -16.13 15.28 12.98
CA GLY A 98 -16.88 14.33 12.15
C GLY A 98 -15.96 13.46 11.30
N VAL A 99 -14.98 14.05 10.61
CA VAL A 99 -14.01 13.32 9.78
C VAL A 99 -13.18 12.34 10.63
N THR A 100 -12.67 12.77 11.80
CA THR A 100 -11.92 11.90 12.71
C THR A 100 -12.76 10.74 13.22
N SER A 101 -13.98 11.05 13.69
CA SER A 101 -14.89 10.04 14.25
C SER A 101 -15.30 9.03 13.18
N ALA A 102 -15.60 9.48 11.96
CA ALA A 102 -15.90 8.60 10.83
C ALA A 102 -14.71 7.70 10.46
N GLY A 103 -13.48 8.24 10.43
CA GLY A 103 -12.27 7.46 10.20
C GLY A 103 -12.08 6.36 11.26
N GLN A 104 -12.25 6.70 12.55
CA GLN A 104 -12.17 5.73 13.63
C GLN A 104 -13.27 4.67 13.58
N ARG A 105 -14.51 5.05 13.26
CA ARG A 105 -15.62 4.11 13.04
C ARG A 105 -15.27 3.12 11.94
N ASN A 106 -14.83 3.62 10.79
CA ASN A 106 -14.59 2.78 9.61
C ASN A 106 -13.43 1.80 9.83
N ILE A 107 -12.33 2.21 10.45
CA ILE A 107 -11.21 1.29 10.72
C ILE A 107 -11.57 0.22 11.76
N LYS A 108 -12.43 0.54 12.75
CA LYS A 108 -12.96 -0.44 13.71
C LYS A 108 -13.91 -1.42 13.02
N LEU A 109 -14.82 -0.91 12.19
CA LEU A 109 -15.77 -1.72 11.44
C LEU A 109 -15.08 -2.73 10.52
N ILE A 110 -14.04 -2.30 9.80
CA ILE A 110 -13.23 -3.19 8.95
C ILE A 110 -12.50 -4.23 9.81
N ALA A 111 -11.92 -3.82 10.94
CA ALA A 111 -11.25 -4.74 11.85
C ALA A 111 -12.21 -5.83 12.38
N ASP A 112 -13.46 -5.48 12.69
CA ASP A 112 -14.46 -6.45 13.12
C ASP A 112 -14.88 -7.40 11.99
N LEU A 113 -15.04 -6.89 10.77
CA LEU A 113 -15.31 -7.73 9.59
C LEU A 113 -14.19 -8.76 9.36
N ILE A 114 -12.94 -8.30 9.44
CA ILE A 114 -11.74 -9.13 9.23
C ILE A 114 -11.65 -10.23 10.29
N ARG A 115 -11.88 -9.90 11.56
CA ARG A 115 -11.94 -10.88 12.65
C ARG A 115 -13.04 -11.92 12.47
N ARG A 116 -14.23 -11.50 12.03
CA ARG A 116 -15.35 -12.42 11.72
C ARG A 116 -15.03 -13.39 10.58
N LYS A 117 -14.11 -13.02 9.69
CA LYS A 117 -13.59 -13.89 8.61
C LYS A 117 -12.43 -14.78 9.05
N GLY A 118 -12.05 -14.77 10.32
CA GLY A 118 -10.97 -15.60 10.87
C GLY A 118 -9.57 -14.99 10.74
N PHE A 119 -9.40 -13.85 10.07
CA PHE A 119 -8.09 -13.22 9.91
C PHE A 119 -7.61 -12.59 11.22
N GLY A 120 -6.34 -12.80 11.54
CA GLY A 120 -5.68 -12.12 12.65
C GLY A 120 -5.37 -10.66 12.31
N ILE A 121 -5.36 -9.80 13.33
CA ILE A 121 -4.92 -8.39 13.20
C ILE A 121 -3.68 -8.21 14.06
N LYS A 122 -2.51 -8.12 13.43
CA LYS A 122 -1.23 -7.95 14.12
C LYS A 122 -1.05 -6.52 14.62
N TYR A 123 -1.39 -5.54 13.78
CA TYR A 123 -1.19 -4.13 14.10
C TYR A 123 -2.26 -3.27 13.41
N ARG A 124 -2.64 -2.17 14.06
CA ARG A 124 -3.60 -1.19 13.55
C ARG A 124 -3.11 0.21 13.84
N ASN A 125 -3.27 1.11 12.87
CA ASN A 125 -3.08 2.55 13.06
C ASN A 125 -4.23 3.33 12.38
N THR A 126 -4.13 4.65 12.28
CA THR A 126 -5.20 5.57 11.84
C THR A 126 -5.95 5.13 10.58
N ASN A 127 -5.26 4.56 9.61
CA ASN A 127 -5.81 4.22 8.29
C ASN A 127 -5.23 2.93 7.69
N LEU A 128 -4.63 2.06 8.52
CA LEU A 128 -3.98 0.84 8.07
C LEU A 128 -4.21 -0.31 9.05
N LEU A 129 -4.17 -1.53 8.51
CA LEU A 129 -4.25 -2.79 9.23
C LEU A 129 -3.16 -3.72 8.70
N TYR A 130 -2.39 -4.32 9.60
CA TYR A 130 -1.52 -5.46 9.31
C TYR A 130 -2.26 -6.72 9.72
N LEU A 131 -2.47 -7.59 8.73
CA LEU A 131 -3.27 -8.79 8.87
C LEU A 131 -2.38 -10.02 8.93
N ILE A 132 -2.89 -11.07 9.57
CA ILE A 132 -2.30 -12.40 9.58
C ILE A 132 -3.32 -13.33 8.91
N CYS A 133 -2.86 -14.06 7.89
CA CYS A 133 -3.67 -15.10 7.26
C CYS A 133 -3.95 -16.23 8.26
N PRO A 134 -5.16 -16.80 8.26
CA PRO A 134 -5.46 -18.02 9.00
C PRO A 134 -4.52 -19.17 8.61
N GLU A 135 -4.21 -20.06 9.56
CA GLU A 135 -3.23 -21.14 9.37
C GLU A 135 -3.68 -22.18 8.33
N GLU A 136 -4.99 -22.32 8.14
CA GLU A 136 -5.62 -23.26 7.21
C GLU A 136 -5.18 -23.00 5.75
N TYR A 137 -4.82 -21.75 5.41
CA TYR A 137 -4.30 -21.40 4.09
C TYR A 137 -2.93 -22.02 3.81
N PHE A 138 -2.17 -22.38 4.84
CA PHE A 138 -0.79 -22.80 4.75
C PHE A 138 -0.60 -24.31 4.96
N GLN A 139 -1.58 -24.99 5.57
CA GLN A 139 -1.54 -26.41 5.92
C GLN A 139 -0.91 -27.33 4.85
N LYS A 140 -1.30 -27.18 3.59
CA LYS A 140 -0.77 -28.00 2.47
C LYS A 140 0.75 -27.88 2.32
N TYR A 141 1.32 -26.70 2.55
CA TYR A 141 2.76 -26.46 2.45
C TYR A 141 3.47 -26.71 3.78
N ASP A 142 2.80 -26.50 4.91
CA ASP A 142 3.28 -26.87 6.23
C ASP A 142 3.57 -28.38 6.28
N GLU A 143 2.61 -29.21 5.85
CA GLU A 143 2.75 -30.67 5.76
C GLU A 143 3.91 -31.07 4.84
N LYS A 144 4.04 -30.42 3.67
CA LYS A 144 5.16 -30.69 2.75
C LYS A 144 6.51 -30.33 3.35
N TYR A 145 6.58 -29.26 4.12
CA TYR A 145 7.82 -28.81 4.76
C TYR A 145 8.20 -29.73 5.92
N ILE A 146 7.23 -30.12 6.76
CA ILE A 146 7.43 -31.07 7.87
C ILE A 146 7.89 -32.44 7.35
N LEU A 147 7.34 -32.90 6.22
CA LEU A 147 7.77 -34.13 5.55
C LEU A 147 9.08 -33.97 4.75
N GLU A 148 9.78 -32.84 4.89
CA GLU A 148 11.04 -32.51 4.21
C GLU A 148 10.99 -32.59 2.66
N LYS A 149 9.79 -32.49 2.08
CA LYS A 149 9.56 -32.57 0.62
C LYS A 149 9.91 -31.28 -0.11
N ILE A 150 10.08 -30.17 0.61
CA ILE A 150 10.42 -28.86 0.06
C ILE A 150 11.48 -28.19 0.92
N SER A 151 12.32 -27.36 0.31
CA SER A 151 13.28 -26.53 1.04
C SER A 151 12.60 -25.41 1.82
N LYS A 152 13.30 -24.87 2.83
CA LYS A 152 12.85 -23.73 3.62
C LYS A 152 12.59 -22.48 2.79
N GLU A 153 13.45 -22.20 1.82
CA GLU A 153 13.28 -21.10 0.88
C GLU A 153 11.99 -21.28 0.06
N LYS A 154 11.76 -22.50 -0.45
CA LYS A 154 10.56 -22.78 -1.23
C LYS A 154 9.29 -22.66 -0.41
N TYR A 155 9.35 -23.10 0.84
CA TYR A 155 8.27 -22.93 1.80
C TYR A 155 7.94 -21.46 2.01
N TRP A 156 8.95 -20.62 2.32
CA TRP A 156 8.76 -19.18 2.52
C TRP A 156 8.21 -18.45 1.29
N GLU A 157 8.71 -18.76 0.09
CA GLU A 157 8.14 -18.22 -1.15
C GLU A 157 6.64 -18.51 -1.26
N LYS A 158 6.23 -19.75 -0.96
CA LYS A 158 4.82 -20.17 -1.04
C LYS A 158 3.94 -19.54 0.02
N MET A 159 4.45 -19.37 1.24
CA MET A 159 3.74 -18.63 2.30
C MET A 159 3.43 -17.19 1.87
N VAL A 160 4.42 -16.50 1.29
CA VAL A 160 4.25 -15.14 0.78
C VAL A 160 3.25 -15.13 -0.38
N GLU A 161 3.41 -16.01 -1.37
CA GLU A 161 2.53 -16.09 -2.55
C GLU A 161 1.05 -16.32 -2.17
N ILE A 162 0.79 -17.26 -1.27
CA ILE A 162 -0.56 -17.54 -0.74
C ILE A 162 -1.11 -16.29 -0.04
N SER A 163 -0.31 -15.66 0.82
CA SER A 163 -0.72 -14.45 1.54
C SER A 163 -1.07 -13.31 0.58
N MET A 164 -0.26 -13.09 -0.47
CA MET A 164 -0.51 -12.06 -1.47
C MET A 164 -1.84 -12.29 -2.19
N LYS A 165 -2.11 -13.54 -2.62
CA LYS A 165 -3.35 -13.91 -3.29
C LYS A 165 -4.57 -13.69 -2.38
N THR A 166 -4.53 -14.25 -1.17
CA THR A 166 -5.63 -14.15 -0.19
C THR A 166 -5.94 -12.70 0.17
N MET A 167 -4.92 -11.85 0.34
CA MET A 167 -5.11 -10.44 0.69
C MET A 167 -5.71 -9.63 -0.47
N SER A 168 -5.39 -9.97 -1.73
CA SER A 168 -5.98 -9.36 -2.92
C SER A 168 -7.49 -9.65 -3.01
N GLU A 169 -7.89 -10.91 -2.77
CA GLU A 169 -9.29 -11.33 -2.75
C GLU A 169 -10.05 -10.62 -1.60
N LEU A 170 -9.49 -10.63 -0.39
CA LEU A 170 -10.07 -9.97 0.78
C LEU A 170 -10.26 -8.45 0.57
N GLN A 171 -9.34 -7.80 -0.15
CA GLN A 171 -9.45 -6.37 -0.46
C GLN A 171 -10.73 -6.05 -1.24
N GLY A 172 -11.10 -6.89 -2.22
CA GLY A 172 -12.34 -6.73 -3.00
C GLY A 172 -13.57 -6.74 -2.09
N GLU A 173 -13.66 -7.75 -1.22
CA GLU A 173 -14.75 -7.90 -0.27
C GLU A 173 -14.86 -6.75 0.73
N VAL A 174 -13.73 -6.30 1.29
CA VAL A 174 -13.68 -5.15 2.21
C VAL A 174 -14.16 -3.88 1.51
N ASN A 175 -13.77 -3.67 0.25
CA ASN A 175 -14.20 -2.50 -0.51
C ASN A 175 -15.67 -2.55 -0.91
N ASP A 176 -16.21 -3.73 -1.22
CA ASP A 176 -17.63 -3.92 -1.45
C ASP A 176 -18.45 -3.65 -0.19
N PHE A 177 -17.97 -4.12 0.96
CA PHE A 177 -18.58 -3.84 2.26
C PHE A 177 -18.55 -2.34 2.58
N LEU A 178 -17.41 -1.66 2.41
CA LEU A 178 -17.30 -0.21 2.63
C LEU A 178 -18.21 0.59 1.71
N ARG A 179 -18.33 0.18 0.43
CA ARG A 179 -19.22 0.81 -0.55
C ARG A 179 -20.68 0.73 -0.11
N LYS A 180 -21.11 -0.43 0.40
CA LYS A 180 -22.47 -0.63 0.93
C LYS A 180 -22.73 0.22 2.17
N ASP A 181 -21.81 0.23 3.14
CA ASP A 181 -21.95 0.98 4.40
C ASP A 181 -21.91 2.50 4.19
N ASN A 182 -20.97 3.02 3.39
CA ASN A 182 -20.78 4.45 3.18
C ASN A 182 -21.61 5.02 2.02
N ARG A 183 -22.34 4.17 1.27
CA ARG A 183 -23.11 4.51 0.07
C ARG A 183 -22.30 5.29 -0.98
N SER A 184 -20.98 5.14 -0.97
CA SER A 184 -20.05 5.82 -1.87
C SER A 184 -18.79 5.00 -2.05
N SER A 185 -18.05 5.27 -3.12
CA SER A 185 -16.80 4.58 -3.44
C SER A 185 -15.55 5.41 -3.12
N TYR A 186 -15.68 6.56 -2.44
CA TYR A 186 -14.51 7.40 -2.11
C TYR A 186 -13.59 6.73 -1.10
N LEU A 187 -14.14 5.99 -0.14
CA LEU A 187 -13.37 5.25 0.85
C LEU A 187 -13.06 3.85 0.32
N LYS A 188 -11.78 3.54 0.17
CA LYS A 188 -11.29 2.23 -0.26
C LYS A 188 -10.05 1.84 0.54
N MET A 189 -9.94 0.56 0.89
CA MET A 189 -8.72 -0.07 1.36
C MET A 189 -7.90 -0.53 0.16
N VAL A 190 -6.59 -0.25 0.22
CA VAL A 190 -5.64 -0.61 -0.82
C VAL A 190 -4.67 -1.63 -0.26
N TYR A 191 -4.59 -2.81 -0.90
CA TYR A 191 -3.56 -3.79 -0.59
C TYR A 191 -2.17 -3.21 -0.90
N LYS A 192 -1.21 -3.44 0.00
CA LYS A 192 0.13 -2.84 -0.07
C LYS A 192 1.26 -3.82 -0.34
N GLY A 193 1.09 -5.07 0.05
CA GLY A 193 2.16 -6.07 0.06
C GLY A 193 2.11 -6.94 1.32
N VAL A 194 2.93 -7.97 1.32
CA VAL A 194 3.21 -8.82 2.47
C VAL A 194 4.55 -8.40 3.06
N LEU A 195 4.63 -8.32 4.39
CA LEU A 195 5.90 -8.10 5.10
C LEU A 195 6.33 -9.43 5.72
N PHE A 196 7.42 -10.02 5.23
CA PHE A 196 7.91 -11.29 5.75
C PHE A 196 9.43 -11.46 5.50
N PRO A 197 10.22 -11.83 6.51
CA PRO A 197 9.88 -11.78 7.93
C PRO A 197 9.61 -10.35 8.39
N VAL A 198 8.89 -10.19 9.50
CA VAL A 198 8.59 -8.87 10.10
C VAL A 198 8.71 -8.93 11.61
N VAL A 199 9.32 -7.90 12.19
CA VAL A 199 9.40 -7.69 13.64
C VAL A 199 8.77 -6.35 13.98
N PHE A 200 7.82 -6.37 14.91
CA PHE A 200 7.23 -5.17 15.49
C PHE A 200 7.82 -4.97 16.88
N THR A 201 8.48 -3.84 17.12
CA THR A 201 9.09 -3.54 18.42
C THR A 201 8.19 -2.65 19.27
N GLU A 202 7.58 -1.63 18.65
CA GLU A 202 6.66 -0.70 19.31
C GLU A 202 5.63 -0.15 18.33
N LYS A 203 4.70 0.69 18.82
CA LYS A 203 3.79 1.43 17.94
C LYS A 203 4.60 2.27 16.95
N LYS A 204 4.33 2.07 15.66
CA LYS A 204 5.02 2.73 14.53
C LYS A 204 6.51 2.39 14.40
N LYS A 205 7.02 1.36 15.09
CA LYS A 205 8.39 0.87 14.93
C LYS A 205 8.37 -0.62 14.54
N TYR A 206 8.80 -0.90 13.32
CA TYR A 206 8.87 -2.26 12.78
C TYR A 206 9.88 -2.30 11.64
N TYR A 207 10.52 -3.44 11.45
CA TYR A 207 11.38 -3.69 10.30
C TYR A 207 11.00 -5.00 9.62
N SER A 208 11.15 -5.07 8.31
CA SER A 208 10.76 -6.23 7.51
C SER A 208 11.36 -6.25 6.13
N ILE A 209 11.20 -7.36 5.42
CA ILE A 209 11.39 -7.42 3.98
C ILE A 209 10.02 -7.29 3.30
N PRO A 210 9.79 -6.24 2.48
CA PRO A 210 8.51 -6.06 1.79
C PRO A 210 8.44 -6.88 0.51
N HIS A 211 7.29 -7.52 0.27
CA HIS A 211 6.94 -8.22 -0.97
C HIS A 211 5.69 -7.59 -1.58
N THR A 212 5.85 -6.86 -2.68
CA THR A 212 4.79 -6.03 -3.28
C THR A 212 4.13 -6.69 -4.48
N SER A 213 4.92 -7.17 -5.44
CA SER A 213 4.46 -7.79 -6.69
C SER A 213 4.67 -9.30 -6.71
N LYS A 214 5.84 -9.76 -6.24
CA LYS A 214 6.20 -11.17 -6.10
C LYS A 214 7.03 -11.41 -4.83
N PRO A 215 7.13 -12.65 -4.35
CA PRO A 215 8.11 -13.01 -3.33
C PRO A 215 9.51 -12.60 -3.79
N ASN A 216 10.20 -11.81 -2.96
CA ASN A 216 11.55 -11.35 -3.21
C ASN A 216 12.28 -11.12 -1.89
N PHE A 217 13.09 -12.10 -1.50
CA PHE A 217 13.86 -12.09 -0.25
C PHE A 217 15.16 -11.29 -0.35
N ASN A 218 15.55 -10.86 -1.55
CA ASN A 218 16.72 -10.02 -1.79
C ASN A 218 16.40 -8.52 -1.69
N ASN A 219 15.16 -8.17 -1.33
CA ASN A 219 14.77 -6.79 -1.13
C ASN A 219 15.50 -6.19 0.09
N LYS A 220 15.83 -4.90 -0.01
CA LYS A 220 16.44 -4.17 1.11
C LYS A 220 15.53 -4.21 2.33
N LEU A 221 16.14 -4.34 3.50
CA LEU A 221 15.44 -4.26 4.77
C LEU A 221 14.74 -2.91 4.87
N PHE A 222 13.43 -2.94 5.10
CA PHE A 222 12.63 -1.78 5.44
C PHE A 222 12.72 -1.60 6.97
N ILE A 223 13.12 -0.42 7.43
CA ILE A 223 13.24 -0.03 8.85
C ILE A 223 12.35 1.19 9.11
#